data_AF-A0A512BXD4-F1
#
_entry.id   AF-A0A512BXD4-F1
#
_cell.length_a   1.000
_cell.length_b   1.000
_cell.length_c   1.000
_cell.angle_alpha   90.00
_cell.angle_beta   90.00
_cell.angle_gamma   90.00
#
_symmetry.space_group_name_H-M   'P 1'
#
loop_
_entity.id
_entity.type
_entity.pdbx_description
1 polymer ?
#
loop_
_entity_poly.entity_id
_entity_poly.type
_entity_poly.pdbx_seq_one_letter_code
_entity_poly.pdbx_strand_id
1 'polypeptide(L)'
;MSAAPPDVIDLLAGIEPASPLYDIRNQRAQARENAQKSYLALFEPEVPGDLTTVERFAVANFVAGLHRQPAVAEFYAAGLHRLAERRISDAIVTEISRGSTRGPYGRYPDGPLSVEDVAGPGYQVAPENQQVLGRKLIAALEHAHLLVFHPRDASPAALQTLLNAGWSTTGIVTLSQLISFLAFQIRVVAGLRTLSSASEAPVDVPRTAVFTGVLASGRV
;
A
#
# COMPACT_ATOMS: atom_id res chain seq x y z
N MET A 1 -5.73 -19.09 -26.69
CA MET A 1 -6.07 -17.79 -26.08
C MET A 1 -5.52 -17.81 -24.66
N SER A 2 -4.42 -17.11 -24.39
CA SER A 2 -3.88 -17.07 -23.02
C SER A 2 -4.86 -16.28 -22.17
N ALA A 3 -5.33 -16.86 -21.06
CA ALA A 3 -6.16 -16.12 -20.11
C ALA A 3 -5.38 -14.88 -19.65
N ALA A 4 -6.02 -13.72 -19.63
CA ALA A 4 -5.41 -12.52 -19.05
C ALA A 4 -4.96 -12.83 -17.62
N PRO A 5 -3.76 -12.43 -17.19
CA PRO A 5 -3.31 -12.66 -15.83
C PRO A 5 -4.34 -12.09 -14.85
N PRO A 6 -4.60 -12.78 -13.72
CA PRO A 6 -5.61 -12.35 -12.76
C PRO A 6 -5.28 -10.94 -12.23
N ASP A 7 -6.31 -10.08 -12.17
CA ASP A 7 -6.20 -8.75 -11.55
C ASP A 7 -5.70 -8.90 -10.11
N VAL A 8 -4.62 -8.22 -9.78
CA VAL A 8 -3.93 -8.43 -8.49
C VAL A 8 -4.84 -8.00 -7.32
N ILE A 9 -5.68 -6.98 -7.49
CA ILE A 9 -6.62 -6.56 -6.45
C ILE A 9 -7.70 -7.64 -6.25
N ASP A 10 -8.26 -8.19 -7.32
CA ASP A 10 -9.23 -9.29 -7.24
C ASP A 10 -8.62 -10.51 -6.52
N LEU A 11 -7.39 -10.88 -6.89
CA LEU A 11 -6.65 -11.97 -6.26
C LEU A 11 -6.46 -11.73 -4.75
N LEU A 12 -5.96 -10.55 -4.36
CA LEU A 12 -5.69 -10.21 -2.96
C LEU A 12 -6.97 -10.05 -2.12
N ALA A 13 -8.07 -9.64 -2.76
CA ALA A 13 -9.37 -9.53 -2.14
C ALA A 13 -10.14 -10.86 -2.09
N GLY A 14 -9.66 -11.92 -2.75
CA GLY A 14 -10.34 -13.21 -2.84
C GLY A 14 -11.62 -13.15 -3.67
N ILE A 15 -11.66 -12.31 -4.70
CA ILE A 15 -12.84 -12.13 -5.54
C ILE A 15 -12.85 -13.20 -6.63
N GLU A 16 -13.80 -14.14 -6.52
CA GLU A 16 -14.00 -15.17 -7.53
C GLU A 16 -14.75 -14.62 -8.75
N PRO A 17 -14.42 -15.09 -9.97
CA PRO A 17 -15.21 -14.80 -11.16
C PRO A 17 -16.70 -15.15 -10.93
N ALA A 18 -17.60 -14.31 -11.44
CA ALA A 18 -19.06 -14.43 -11.28
C ALA A 18 -19.61 -14.25 -9.84
N SER A 19 -18.80 -13.81 -8.88
CA SER A 19 -19.32 -13.32 -7.59
C SER A 19 -20.03 -11.95 -7.75
N PRO A 20 -20.97 -11.58 -6.87
CA PRO A 20 -21.60 -10.26 -6.92
C PRO A 20 -20.60 -9.10 -6.86
N LEU A 21 -19.51 -9.26 -6.10
CA LEU A 21 -18.46 -8.26 -6.00
C LEU A 21 -17.61 -8.16 -7.29
N TYR A 22 -17.42 -9.29 -7.99
CA TYR A 22 -16.79 -9.30 -9.32
C TYR A 22 -17.61 -8.48 -10.32
N ASP A 23 -18.93 -8.64 -10.33
CA ASP A 23 -19.82 -7.87 -11.21
C ASP A 23 -19.79 -6.37 -10.91
N ILE A 24 -19.80 -5.98 -9.63
CA ILE A 24 -19.68 -4.58 -9.20
C ILE A 24 -18.35 -3.98 -9.69
N ARG A 25 -17.23 -4.70 -9.55
CA ARG A 25 -15.93 -4.22 -10.04
C ARG A 25 -15.90 -4.09 -11.56
N ASN A 26 -16.59 -4.97 -12.30
CA ASN A 26 -16.69 -4.87 -13.75
C ASN A 26 -17.50 -3.66 -14.24
N GLN A 27 -18.42 -3.11 -13.44
CA GLN A 27 -19.07 -1.83 -13.75
C GLN A 27 -18.09 -0.64 -13.77
N ARG A 28 -16.87 -0.84 -13.26
CA ARG A 28 -15.76 0.14 -13.28
C ARG A 28 -14.54 -0.43 -14.00
N ALA A 29 -14.76 -1.07 -15.16
CA ALA A 29 -13.72 -1.74 -15.94
C ALA A 29 -12.44 -0.90 -16.14
N GLN A 30 -12.56 0.40 -16.43
CA GLN A 30 -11.40 1.28 -16.59
C GLN A 30 -10.56 1.42 -15.32
N ALA A 31 -11.21 1.51 -14.14
CA ALA A 31 -10.50 1.63 -12.87
C ALA A 31 -9.76 0.34 -12.53
N ARG A 32 -10.39 -0.82 -12.80
CA ARG A 32 -9.78 -2.14 -12.66
C ARG A 32 -8.57 -2.29 -13.58
N GLU A 33 -8.75 -2.03 -14.87
CA GLU A 33 -7.69 -2.10 -15.88
C GLU A 33 -6.51 -1.16 -15.55
N ASN A 34 -6.79 0.10 -15.18
CA ASN A 34 -5.75 1.06 -14.85
C ASN A 34 -4.98 0.67 -13.57
N ALA A 35 -5.64 0.07 -12.58
CA ALA A 35 -4.97 -0.44 -11.39
C ALA A 35 -4.02 -1.59 -11.74
N GLN A 36 -4.45 -2.53 -12.60
CA GLN A 36 -3.59 -3.62 -13.07
C GLN A 36 -2.41 -3.10 -13.91
N LYS A 37 -2.64 -2.14 -14.81
CA LYS A 37 -1.57 -1.49 -15.57
C LYS A 37 -0.57 -0.76 -14.68
N SER A 38 -1.06 -0.11 -13.61
CA SER A 38 -0.20 0.55 -12.62
C SER A 38 0.66 -0.47 -11.86
N TYR A 39 0.09 -1.61 -11.47
CA TYR A 39 0.85 -2.71 -10.89
C TYR A 39 1.97 -3.16 -11.82
N LEU A 40 1.64 -3.45 -13.10
CA LEU A 40 2.63 -3.91 -14.08
C LEU A 40 3.72 -2.87 -14.31
N ALA A 41 3.37 -1.59 -14.47
CA ALA A 41 4.37 -0.53 -14.64
C ALA A 41 5.31 -0.39 -13.42
N LEU A 42 4.84 -0.74 -12.22
CA LEU A 42 5.61 -0.62 -10.99
C LEU A 42 6.37 -1.88 -10.58
N PHE A 43 5.95 -3.08 -11.00
CA PHE A 43 6.58 -4.34 -10.62
C PHE A 43 7.23 -5.10 -11.78
N GLU A 44 6.77 -4.84 -13.01
CA GLU A 44 7.25 -5.44 -14.25
C GLU A 44 7.54 -4.36 -15.32
N PRO A 45 8.32 -3.31 -15.00
CA PRO A 45 8.65 -2.27 -15.96
C PRO A 45 9.54 -2.80 -17.09
N GLU A 46 9.33 -2.33 -18.32
CA GLU A 46 10.22 -2.62 -19.45
C GLU A 46 11.66 -2.16 -19.18
N VAL A 47 11.82 -1.05 -18.47
CA VAL A 47 13.10 -0.51 -18.02
C VAL A 47 13.09 -0.40 -16.49
N PRO A 48 13.82 -1.28 -15.77
CA PRO A 48 13.82 -1.31 -14.30
C PRO A 48 14.24 0.02 -13.64
N GLY A 49 15.13 0.75 -14.30
CA GLY A 49 15.68 2.00 -13.78
C GLY A 49 16.49 1.80 -12.50
N ASP A 50 16.45 2.81 -11.63
CA ASP A 50 17.28 2.90 -10.43
C ASP A 50 16.73 2.11 -9.22
N LEU A 51 15.52 1.56 -9.35
CA LEU A 51 14.81 0.74 -8.36
C LEU A 51 14.69 -0.69 -8.90
N THR A 52 15.51 -1.59 -8.38
CA THR A 52 15.58 -2.99 -8.84
C THR A 52 14.31 -3.78 -8.48
N THR A 53 14.06 -4.89 -9.17
CA THR A 53 12.91 -5.77 -8.86
C THR A 53 12.96 -6.28 -7.41
N VAL A 54 14.13 -6.62 -6.88
CA VAL A 54 14.30 -7.03 -5.49
C VAL A 54 13.89 -5.90 -4.53
N GLU A 55 14.36 -4.67 -4.77
CA GLU A 55 13.99 -3.52 -3.93
C GLU A 55 12.50 -3.20 -4.00
N ARG A 56 11.86 -3.35 -5.17
CA ARG A 56 10.39 -3.17 -5.33
C ARG A 56 9.62 -4.11 -4.42
N PHE A 57 9.96 -5.40 -4.43
CA PHE A 57 9.32 -6.40 -3.58
C PHE A 57 9.70 -6.26 -2.10
N ALA A 58 10.91 -5.80 -1.78
CA ALA A 58 11.33 -5.53 -0.41
C ALA A 58 10.54 -4.37 0.20
N VAL A 59 10.44 -3.25 -0.51
CA VAL A 59 9.62 -2.09 -0.10
C VAL A 59 8.14 -2.48 -0.03
N ALA A 60 7.63 -3.27 -0.99
CA ALA A 60 6.25 -3.72 -0.99
C ALA A 60 5.90 -4.61 0.20
N ASN A 61 6.76 -5.58 0.53
CA ASN A 61 6.59 -6.42 1.72
C ASN A 61 6.62 -5.56 2.99
N PHE A 62 7.58 -4.63 3.09
CA PHE A 62 7.68 -3.71 4.23
C PHE A 62 6.40 -2.87 4.41
N VAL A 63 5.95 -2.17 3.36
CA VAL A 63 4.75 -1.32 3.39
C VAL A 63 3.48 -2.14 3.70
N ALA A 64 3.32 -3.32 3.10
CA ALA A 64 2.19 -4.20 3.36
C ALA A 64 2.17 -4.70 4.81
N GLY A 65 3.35 -5.04 5.35
CA GLY A 65 3.55 -5.38 6.76
C GLY A 65 3.14 -4.26 7.71
N LEU A 66 3.58 -3.03 7.45
CA LEU A 66 3.21 -1.85 8.26
C LEU A 66 1.69 -1.57 8.28
N HIS A 67 1.00 -1.87 7.17
CA HIS A 67 -0.45 -1.73 7.08
C HIS A 67 -1.22 -2.88 7.75
N ARG A 68 -0.54 -3.94 8.20
CA ARG A 68 -1.12 -5.11 8.89
C ARG A 68 -2.23 -5.80 8.07
N GLN A 69 -2.00 -5.94 6.76
CA GLN A 69 -2.88 -6.68 5.86
C GLN A 69 -2.21 -8.00 5.45
N PRO A 70 -2.49 -9.13 6.15
CA PRO A 70 -1.70 -10.36 6.06
C PRO A 70 -1.66 -10.94 4.65
N ALA A 71 -2.80 -11.00 3.95
CA ALA A 71 -2.85 -11.53 2.58
C ALA A 71 -1.97 -10.73 1.60
N VAL A 72 -1.92 -9.39 1.76
CA VAL A 72 -1.09 -8.53 0.90
C VAL A 72 0.39 -8.65 1.27
N ALA A 73 0.69 -8.73 2.58
CA ALA A 73 2.05 -8.95 3.06
C ALA A 73 2.61 -10.29 2.58
N GLU A 74 1.83 -11.37 2.69
CA GLU A 74 2.20 -12.71 2.22
C GLU A 74 2.47 -12.74 0.70
N PHE A 75 1.64 -12.05 -0.09
CA PHE A 75 1.83 -11.94 -1.53
C PHE A 75 3.19 -11.30 -1.89
N TYR A 76 3.51 -10.16 -1.28
CA TYR A 76 4.77 -9.46 -1.55
C TYR A 76 5.99 -10.16 -0.92
N ALA A 77 5.84 -10.78 0.25
CA ALA A 77 6.87 -11.62 0.85
C ALA A 77 7.19 -12.83 -0.03
N ALA A 78 6.19 -13.50 -0.60
CA ALA A 78 6.38 -14.61 -1.53
C ALA A 78 7.11 -14.16 -2.80
N GLY A 79 6.82 -12.96 -3.31
CA GLY A 79 7.57 -12.35 -4.41
C GLY A 79 9.03 -12.11 -4.06
N LEU A 80 9.30 -11.51 -2.89
CA LEU A 80 10.66 -11.26 -2.42
C LEU A 80 11.45 -12.56 -2.22
N HIS A 81 10.85 -13.58 -1.61
CA HIS A 81 11.48 -14.89 -1.39
C HIS A 81 11.93 -15.58 -2.68
N ARG A 82 11.24 -15.35 -3.80
CA ARG A 82 11.63 -15.91 -5.11
C ARG A 82 12.80 -15.16 -5.76
N LEU A 83 12.99 -13.89 -5.43
CA LEU A 83 13.91 -12.98 -6.11
C LEU A 83 15.19 -12.71 -5.33
N ALA A 84 15.13 -12.79 -4.00
CA ALA A 84 16.20 -12.35 -3.11
C ALA A 84 16.79 -13.50 -2.29
N GLU A 85 18.02 -13.30 -1.82
CA GLU A 85 18.61 -14.17 -0.81
C GLU A 85 17.75 -14.18 0.47
N ARG A 86 17.70 -15.32 1.15
CA ARG A 86 16.90 -15.50 2.38
C ARG A 86 17.18 -14.42 3.44
N ARG A 87 18.46 -14.04 3.61
CA ARG A 87 18.89 -12.99 4.55
C ARG A 87 18.20 -11.64 4.34
N ILE A 88 17.89 -11.27 3.09
CA ILE A 88 17.18 -10.02 2.78
C ILE A 88 15.73 -10.13 3.24
N SER A 89 15.08 -11.26 2.97
CA SER A 89 13.69 -11.48 3.38
C SER A 89 13.55 -11.50 4.91
N ASP A 90 14.49 -12.17 5.59
CA ASP A 90 14.54 -12.22 7.06
C ASP A 90 14.74 -10.82 7.64
N ALA A 91 15.67 -10.03 7.08
CA ALA A 91 15.88 -8.65 7.49
C ALA A 91 14.59 -7.82 7.34
N ILE A 92 13.89 -7.91 6.20
CA ILE A 92 12.63 -7.18 5.99
C ILE A 92 11.55 -7.59 7.02
N VAL A 93 11.44 -8.86 7.39
CA VAL A 93 10.50 -9.31 8.44
C VAL A 93 10.81 -8.68 9.80
N THR A 94 12.09 -8.62 10.18
CA THR A 94 12.50 -7.97 11.42
C THR A 94 12.27 -6.45 11.38
N GLU A 95 12.49 -5.81 10.24
CA GLU A 95 12.26 -4.38 10.05
C GLU A 95 10.77 -4.03 10.06
N ILE A 96 9.88 -4.86 9.50
CA ILE A 96 8.42 -4.71 9.63
C ILE A 96 8.02 -4.68 11.11
N SER A 97 8.56 -5.61 11.89
CA SER A 97 8.27 -5.71 13.32
C SER A 97 8.76 -4.47 14.08
N ARG A 98 9.97 -4.00 13.76
CA ARG A 98 10.57 -2.77 14.33
C ARG A 98 9.81 -1.50 13.95
N GLY A 99 9.40 -1.37 12.69
CA GLY A 99 8.72 -0.18 12.17
C GLY A 99 7.24 -0.09 12.50
N SER A 100 6.65 -1.15 13.06
CA SER A 100 5.22 -1.24 13.37
C SER A 100 4.79 -0.21 14.43
N THR A 101 3.89 0.71 14.05
CA THR A 101 3.35 1.75 14.92
C THR A 101 1.92 2.16 14.49
N ARG A 102 1.37 3.25 15.04
CA ARG A 102 0.04 3.79 14.71
C ARG A 102 0.10 5.30 14.46
N GLY A 103 0.06 5.71 13.20
CA GLY A 103 -0.06 7.12 12.79
C GLY A 103 -1.49 7.52 12.37
N PRO A 104 -1.67 8.67 11.70
CA PRO A 104 -0.62 9.56 11.20
C PRO A 104 -0.04 10.48 12.27
N TYR A 105 1.27 10.69 12.17
CA TYR A 105 2.08 11.63 12.94
C TYR A 105 2.51 12.80 12.05
N GLY A 106 3.16 13.75 12.69
CA GLY A 106 3.83 14.87 12.07
C GLY A 106 3.11 16.19 12.29
N ARG A 107 3.66 17.23 11.67
CA ARG A 107 3.27 18.62 11.96
C ARG A 107 2.79 19.37 10.73
N TYR A 108 1.83 20.26 10.93
CA TYR A 108 1.48 21.27 9.94
C TYR A 108 2.35 22.53 10.09
N PRO A 109 2.46 23.36 9.05
CA PRO A 109 2.93 24.74 9.22
C PRO A 109 2.08 25.47 10.27
N ASP A 110 2.68 26.45 10.95
CA ASP A 110 1.98 27.26 11.96
C ASP A 110 0.65 27.81 11.39
N GLY A 111 -0.46 27.46 12.04
CA GLY A 111 -1.80 27.75 11.52
C GLY A 111 -2.89 26.90 12.17
N PRO A 112 -4.15 26.99 11.69
CA PRO A 112 -5.30 26.33 12.32
C PRO A 112 -5.21 24.80 12.36
N LEU A 113 -4.47 24.20 11.43
CA LEU A 113 -4.29 22.75 11.37
C LEU A 113 -3.24 22.22 12.37
N SER A 114 -2.40 23.08 12.95
CA SER A 114 -1.39 22.67 13.95
C SER A 114 -1.98 22.03 15.21
N VAL A 115 -3.29 22.21 15.46
CA VAL A 115 -4.03 21.51 16.51
C VAL A 115 -4.10 20.00 16.29
N GLU A 116 -3.88 19.54 15.06
CA GLU A 116 -3.84 18.12 14.70
C GLU A 116 -2.44 17.52 14.80
N ASP A 117 -1.41 18.28 15.19
CA ASP A 117 -0.03 17.80 15.28
C ASP A 117 0.09 16.65 16.28
N VAL A 118 0.71 15.55 15.85
CA VAL A 118 0.97 14.39 16.72
C VAL A 118 2.42 13.97 16.56
N ALA A 119 3.19 14.00 17.65
CA ALA A 119 4.55 13.45 17.65
C ALA A 119 4.50 11.92 17.58
N GLY A 120 5.43 11.32 16.82
CA GLY A 120 5.54 9.88 16.66
C GLY A 120 7.00 9.41 16.69
N PRO A 121 7.22 8.11 16.92
CA PRO A 121 8.55 7.53 16.87
C PRO A 121 9.08 7.55 15.43
N GLY A 122 10.27 8.12 15.25
CA GLY A 122 11.02 7.95 14.00
C GLY A 122 11.46 6.50 13.82
N TYR A 123 11.61 6.08 12.57
CA TYR A 123 12.12 4.76 12.21
C TYR A 123 13.48 4.87 11.53
N GLN A 124 14.37 3.97 11.92
CA GLN A 124 15.67 3.74 11.30
C GLN A 124 15.91 2.24 11.23
N VAL A 125 16.55 1.79 10.15
CA VAL A 125 16.91 0.39 9.99
C VAL A 125 17.90 -0.04 11.08
N ALA A 126 17.68 -1.23 11.63
CA ALA A 126 18.52 -1.77 12.70
C ALA A 126 19.99 -1.94 12.26
N PRO A 127 20.99 -1.58 13.08
CA PRO A 127 22.41 -1.71 12.74
C PRO A 127 22.80 -3.09 12.18
N GLU A 128 22.24 -4.15 12.75
CA GLU A 128 22.44 -5.55 12.34
C GLU A 128 21.96 -5.85 10.90
N ASN A 129 20.99 -5.11 10.39
CA ASN A 129 20.42 -5.29 9.05
C ASN A 129 21.05 -4.37 8.00
N GLN A 130 21.82 -3.36 8.40
CA GLN A 130 22.34 -2.34 7.48
C GLN A 130 23.26 -2.93 6.41
N GLN A 131 24.15 -3.85 6.79
CA GLN A 131 25.05 -4.50 5.84
C GLN A 131 24.29 -5.37 4.83
N VAL A 132 23.21 -6.02 5.28
CA VAL A 132 22.41 -6.92 4.44
C VAL A 132 21.58 -6.14 3.44
N LEU A 133 20.94 -5.05 3.89
CA LEU A 133 20.01 -4.26 3.09
C LEU A 133 20.73 -3.27 2.16
N GLY A 134 21.88 -2.75 2.58
CA GLY A 134 22.65 -1.78 1.81
C GLY A 134 22.01 -0.39 1.79
N ARG A 135 22.84 0.61 1.45
CA ARG A 135 22.52 2.04 1.64
C ARG A 135 21.23 2.50 0.96
N LYS A 136 20.98 2.09 -0.29
CA LYS A 136 19.81 2.54 -1.06
C LYS A 136 18.51 1.98 -0.49
N LEU A 137 18.45 0.68 -0.21
CA LEU A 137 17.26 0.04 0.35
C LEU A 137 16.98 0.55 1.77
N ILE A 138 18.00 0.78 2.60
CA ILE A 138 17.82 1.41 3.92
C ILE A 138 17.05 2.73 3.78
N ALA A 139 17.54 3.64 2.94
CA ALA A 139 16.90 4.93 2.74
C ALA A 139 15.49 4.79 2.14
N ALA A 140 15.24 3.78 1.32
CA ALA A 140 13.93 3.50 0.78
C ALA A 140 12.93 3.00 1.84
N LEU A 141 13.36 2.15 2.78
CA LEU A 141 12.51 1.70 3.90
C LEU A 141 12.20 2.86 4.86
N GLU A 142 13.18 3.71 5.15
CA GLU A 142 12.99 4.89 5.99
C GLU A 142 12.03 5.90 5.35
N HIS A 143 12.17 6.14 4.04
CA HIS A 143 11.22 6.97 3.28
C HIS A 143 9.82 6.34 3.21
N ALA A 144 9.73 5.01 3.05
CA ALA A 144 8.45 4.32 3.09
C ALA A 144 7.76 4.47 4.46
N HIS A 145 8.50 4.35 5.56
CA HIS A 145 7.95 4.57 6.91
C HIS A 145 7.47 6.02 7.09
N LEU A 146 8.28 6.99 6.66
CA LEU A 146 7.90 8.41 6.64
C LEU A 146 6.57 8.62 5.92
N LEU A 147 6.40 8.09 4.71
CA LEU A 147 5.15 8.27 3.95
C LEU A 147 3.95 7.51 4.54
N VAL A 148 4.18 6.39 5.23
CA VAL A 148 3.11 5.58 5.84
C VAL A 148 2.62 6.20 7.14
N PHE A 149 3.52 6.66 8.02
CA PHE A 149 3.17 7.09 9.37
C PHE A 149 3.41 8.56 9.65
N HIS A 150 4.29 9.23 8.92
CA HIS A 150 4.63 10.65 9.11
C HIS A 150 4.42 11.48 7.82
N PRO A 151 3.30 11.31 7.08
CA PRO A 151 3.15 11.96 5.76
C PRO A 151 3.21 13.49 5.84
N ARG A 152 2.89 14.09 7.00
CA ARG A 152 2.96 15.53 7.26
C ARG A 152 4.40 16.05 7.40
N ASP A 153 5.34 15.17 7.78
CA ASP A 153 6.75 15.52 7.94
C ASP A 153 7.56 15.36 6.63
N ALA A 154 6.90 14.96 5.53
CA ALA A 154 7.52 14.86 4.22
C ALA A 154 8.07 16.23 3.78
N SER A 155 9.38 16.29 3.52
CA SER A 155 10.10 17.54 3.35
C SER A 155 11.24 17.43 2.33
N PRO A 156 11.77 18.55 1.82
CA PRO A 156 12.95 18.54 0.96
C PRO A 156 14.17 17.85 1.62
N ALA A 157 14.34 17.99 2.94
CA ALA A 157 15.42 17.34 3.68
C ALA A 157 15.27 15.80 3.70
N ALA A 158 14.04 15.28 3.79
CA ALA A 158 13.79 13.86 3.67
C ALA A 158 14.17 13.33 2.27
N LEU A 159 13.79 14.06 1.21
CA LEU A 159 14.18 13.71 -0.16
C LEU A 159 15.70 13.78 -0.37
N GLN A 160 16.38 14.74 0.26
CA GLN A 160 17.84 14.85 0.21
C GLN A 160 18.53 13.62 0.82
N THR A 161 17.92 12.96 1.81
CA THR A 161 18.45 11.72 2.40
C THR A 161 18.50 10.58 1.36
N LEU A 162 17.51 10.49 0.48
CA LEU A 162 17.51 9.54 -0.63
C LEU A 162 18.62 9.88 -1.66
N LEU A 163 18.76 11.16 -2.03
CA LEU A 163 19.84 11.59 -2.94
C LEU A 163 21.22 11.25 -2.35
N ASN A 164 21.41 11.54 -1.06
CA ASN A 164 22.64 11.20 -0.34
C ASN A 164 22.87 9.68 -0.27
N ALA A 165 21.82 8.87 -0.31
CA ALA A 165 21.92 7.41 -0.39
C ALA A 165 22.31 6.88 -1.78
N GLY A 166 22.38 7.76 -2.79
CA GLY A 166 22.72 7.43 -4.17
C GLY A 166 21.51 7.19 -5.07
N TRP A 167 20.31 7.59 -4.64
CA TRP A 167 19.14 7.58 -5.51
C TRP A 167 19.21 8.71 -6.54
N SER A 168 18.82 8.41 -7.77
CA SER A 168 18.51 9.42 -8.78
C SER A 168 17.16 10.08 -8.51
N THR A 169 16.95 11.30 -9.01
CA THR A 169 15.63 11.98 -8.91
C THR A 169 14.51 11.13 -9.50
N THR A 170 14.74 10.50 -10.65
CA THR A 170 13.78 9.57 -11.26
C THR A 170 13.49 8.37 -10.35
N GLY A 171 14.53 7.79 -9.74
CA GLY A 171 14.37 6.70 -8.77
C GLY A 171 13.53 7.09 -7.55
N ILE A 172 13.71 8.30 -7.02
CA ILE A 172 12.92 8.83 -5.90
C ILE A 172 11.43 8.96 -6.28
N VAL A 173 11.15 9.45 -7.50
CA VAL A 173 9.78 9.55 -8.01
C VAL A 173 9.17 8.16 -8.14
N THR A 174 9.87 7.19 -8.76
CA THR A 174 9.39 5.82 -8.91
C THR A 174 9.15 5.14 -7.55
N LEU A 175 10.05 5.32 -6.59
CA LEU A 175 9.88 4.80 -5.23
C LEU A 175 8.63 5.39 -4.55
N SER A 176 8.44 6.71 -4.66
CA SER A 176 7.28 7.38 -4.06
C SER A 176 5.96 6.97 -4.72
N GLN A 177 5.98 6.75 -6.04
CA GLN A 177 4.84 6.19 -6.79
C GLN A 177 4.53 4.75 -6.35
N LEU A 178 5.55 3.90 -6.17
CA LEU A 178 5.38 2.54 -5.65
C LEU A 178 4.71 2.55 -4.28
N ILE A 179 5.22 3.35 -3.34
CA ILE A 179 4.67 3.44 -1.97
C ILE A 179 3.22 3.96 -1.99
N SER A 180 2.93 4.96 -2.82
CA SER A 180 1.58 5.52 -2.96
C SER A 180 0.61 4.50 -3.56
N PHE A 181 1.04 3.77 -4.60
CA PHE A 181 0.24 2.70 -5.22
C PHE A 181 -0.05 1.57 -4.23
N LEU A 182 0.95 1.13 -3.46
CA LEU A 182 0.78 0.11 -2.42
C LEU A 182 -0.26 0.56 -1.38
N ALA A 183 -0.14 1.79 -0.88
CA ALA A 183 -1.09 2.32 0.09
C ALA A 183 -2.52 2.41 -0.49
N PHE A 184 -2.67 2.73 -1.78
CA PHE A 184 -3.95 2.66 -2.49
C PHE A 184 -4.46 1.22 -2.59
N GLN A 185 -3.66 0.30 -3.12
CA GLN A 185 -4.02 -1.10 -3.36
C GLN A 185 -4.46 -1.78 -2.07
N ILE A 186 -3.69 -1.61 -0.99
CA ILE A 186 -3.97 -2.17 0.33
C ILE A 186 -5.33 -1.69 0.86
N ARG A 187 -5.65 -0.40 0.74
CA ARG A 187 -6.94 0.15 1.20
C ARG A 187 -8.10 -0.36 0.35
N VAL A 188 -7.92 -0.48 -0.96
CA VAL A 188 -8.95 -1.06 -1.85
C VAL A 188 -9.21 -2.51 -1.49
N VAL A 189 -8.17 -3.33 -1.32
CA VAL A 189 -8.29 -4.74 -0.92
C VAL A 189 -9.00 -4.86 0.42
N ALA A 190 -8.60 -4.06 1.42
CA ALA A 190 -9.25 -4.08 2.74
C ALA A 190 -10.74 -3.71 2.67
N GLY A 191 -11.08 -2.67 1.89
CA GLY A 191 -12.47 -2.26 1.68
C GLY A 191 -13.30 -3.34 0.98
N LEU A 192 -12.77 -3.97 -0.08
CA LEU A 192 -13.45 -5.04 -0.80
C LEU A 192 -13.68 -6.27 0.07
N ARG A 193 -12.68 -6.69 0.85
CA ARG A 193 -12.82 -7.81 1.79
C ARG A 193 -13.90 -7.54 2.84
N THR A 194 -13.97 -6.29 3.34
CA THR A 194 -15.02 -5.88 4.28
C THR A 194 -16.42 -5.98 3.65
N LEU A 195 -16.57 -5.57 2.38
CA LEU A 195 -17.83 -5.70 1.64
C LEU A 195 -18.22 -7.16 1.40
N SER A 196 -17.27 -8.03 1.05
CA SER A 196 -17.52 -9.48 0.89
C SER A 196 -18.05 -10.09 2.19
N SER A 197 -17.36 -9.86 3.31
CA SER A 197 -17.77 -10.42 4.61
C SER A 197 -19.12 -9.90 5.08
N ALA A 198 -19.46 -8.64 4.78
CA ALA A 198 -20.77 -8.07 5.11
C ALA A 198 -21.91 -8.69 4.27
N SER A 199 -21.61 -9.11 3.03
CA SER A 199 -22.59 -9.77 2.16
C SER A 199 -22.88 -11.22 2.54
N GLU A 200 -21.97 -11.88 3.27
CA GLU A 200 -22.10 -13.27 3.73
C GLU A 200 -22.82 -13.39 5.08
N ALA A 201 -22.96 -12.30 5.83
CA ALA A 201 -23.68 -12.30 7.11
C ALA A 201 -25.18 -12.54 6.89
N PRO A 202 -25.84 -13.40 7.70
CA PRO A 202 -27.28 -13.58 7.63
C PRO A 202 -27.97 -12.25 7.95
N VAL A 203 -28.73 -11.73 6.99
CA VAL A 203 -29.50 -10.50 7.14
C VAL A 203 -30.75 -10.80 7.95
N ASP A 204 -30.65 -10.79 9.29
CA ASP A 204 -31.81 -10.72 10.18
C ASP A 204 -32.16 -9.25 10.43
N VAL A 205 -32.60 -8.57 9.36
CA VAL A 205 -33.12 -7.21 9.44
C VAL A 205 -34.50 -7.21 8.82
N PRO A 206 -35.57 -6.91 9.59
CA PRO A 206 -36.88 -6.65 9.01
C PRO A 206 -36.73 -5.51 8.00
N ARG A 207 -36.94 -5.80 6.72
CA ARG A 207 -36.93 -4.80 5.64
C ARG A 207 -38.10 -3.83 5.87
N THR A 208 -37.89 -2.84 6.73
CA THR A 208 -38.78 -1.68 6.78
C THR A 208 -38.42 -0.84 5.58
N ALA A 209 -39.34 -0.73 4.63
CA ALA A 209 -39.21 0.12 3.46
C ALA A 209 -39.24 1.60 3.89
N VAL A 210 -38.12 2.14 4.38
CA VAL A 210 -38.08 3.54 4.85
C VAL A 210 -37.80 4.53 3.71
N PHE A 211 -37.43 4.07 2.50
CA PHE A 211 -36.87 4.97 1.48
C PHE A 211 -37.77 5.37 0.30
N THR A 212 -39.07 5.06 0.31
CA THR A 212 -39.99 5.45 -0.79
C THR A 212 -41.09 6.45 -0.42
N GLY A 213 -41.20 6.90 0.84
CA GLY A 213 -42.32 7.78 1.26
C GLY A 213 -42.06 9.29 1.20
N VAL A 214 -40.82 9.75 1.41
CA VAL A 214 -40.57 11.17 1.78
C VAL A 214 -40.34 12.09 0.59
N LEU A 215 -40.05 11.57 -0.60
CA LEU A 215 -39.81 12.41 -1.80
C LEU A 215 -41.09 12.71 -2.61
N ALA A 216 -42.27 12.19 -2.21
CA ALA A 216 -43.51 12.34 -2.98
C ALA A 216 -44.47 13.43 -2.47
N SER A 217 -44.22 14.10 -1.34
CA SER A 217 -45.22 15.00 -0.73
C SER A 217 -44.93 16.50 -0.79
N GLY A 218 -43.82 16.94 -1.41
CA GLY A 218 -43.62 18.33 -1.85
C GLY A 218 -44.04 19.45 -0.87
N ARG A 219 -43.75 19.30 0.43
CA ARG A 219 -43.97 20.36 1.43
C ARG A 219 -42.80 20.41 2.39
N VAL A 220 -42.11 21.56 2.38
CA VAL A 220 -41.27 22.05 3.48
C VAL A 220 -42.19 22.68 4.51
#